data_AF-A0A926D1R5-F1
#
_entry.id   AF-A0A926D1R5-F1
#
_cell.length_a   1.000
_cell.length_b   1.000
_cell.length_c   1.000
_cell.angle_alpha   90.00
_cell.angle_beta   90.00
_cell.angle_gamma   90.00
#
_symmetry.space_group_name_H-M   'P 1'
#
loop_
_entity.id
_entity.type
_entity.pdbx_description
1 polymer ?
#
loop_
_entity_poly.entity_id
_entity_poly.type
_entity_poly.pdbx_seq_one_letter_code
_entity_poly.pdbx_strand_id
1 'polypeptide(L)'
;MKKRRWVALLLSVAVLLSLGVLPATALAAGDTFTVTYMTNAGVEMGTLTYTVDDPANAFPTSGFGSHFPDFMARAQQKGGVYLSNDLAQRWYEDAAFASPATFPQGQAGENYTVYCKLTVGNIGAGSVQNQAADASYADTSMAILALSGQYVSGRNDGYEGAKAVFEKKVDGQWVEVPERYYNDSTGTPWPNVIWLHDVADSGVYRLKYFRYTATDNAGNALYYVDAYDATSGEYTVSISPVQLTLTGVTAQDRTCDGTQDVALAGGTLEGVLYGDDVSFALGTGNMADPYAGKDKSVTTNIQLTGAKAGNYVLTQPEGLTVTITCAAERVEEKPATCTQAGHTAYWYCAACDRYYGDEALTQVISQEQTVLAALGHSPEKVEAKAPTATEAGNIAYWKCRECGKVFSDEACTQEIALAQTVLPATGEPAPSPSAQPSAQVEIAASATPQTGDDRGGMLWIGVMLLAGAGIVAGTLLRGKERKVNK
;
A
#
# COMPACT_ATOMS: atom_id res chain seq x y z
N MET A 1 -59.50 -12.45 41.07
CA MET A 1 -60.64 -12.37 42.02
C MET A 1 -61.43 -11.07 41.78
N LYS A 2 -62.49 -10.78 42.57
CA LYS A 2 -63.38 -9.59 42.61
C LYS A 2 -62.83 -8.31 41.90
N LYS A 3 -63.47 -7.68 40.90
CA LYS A 3 -64.81 -7.04 40.74
C LYS A 3 -65.06 -5.75 41.56
N ARG A 4 -65.07 -4.59 40.85
CA ARG A 4 -65.84 -3.32 41.02
C ARG A 4 -65.24 -2.30 40.01
N ARG A 5 -65.83 -1.81 38.90
CA ARG A 5 -67.17 -1.85 38.24
C ARG A 5 -68.15 -0.70 38.57
N TRP A 6 -68.61 0.00 37.52
CA TRP A 6 -69.63 1.08 37.42
C TRP A 6 -69.15 2.48 37.91
N VAL A 7 -69.55 3.64 37.36
CA VAL A 7 -70.39 4.05 36.18
C VAL A 7 -69.91 5.47 35.76
N ALA A 8 -70.14 6.08 34.58
CA ALA A 8 -70.79 5.76 33.30
C ALA A 8 -69.72 5.82 32.16
N LEU A 9 -69.91 5.98 30.83
CA LEU A 9 -71.00 6.22 29.85
C LEU A 9 -71.63 7.64 29.71
N LEU A 10 -71.13 8.43 28.75
CA LEU A 10 -71.91 9.40 27.94
C LEU A 10 -71.24 9.57 26.56
N LEU A 11 -72.02 9.57 25.47
CA LEU A 11 -71.53 9.85 24.11
C LEU A 11 -71.61 11.35 23.82
N SER A 12 -70.63 11.92 23.12
CA SER A 12 -70.85 12.73 21.90
C SER A 12 -69.55 13.30 21.30
N VAL A 13 -69.51 13.35 19.96
CA VAL A 13 -68.61 14.13 19.08
C VAL A 13 -67.10 14.10 19.36
N ALA A 14 -66.36 13.44 18.46
CA ALA A 14 -64.92 13.67 18.31
C ALA A 14 -64.65 15.00 17.59
N VAL A 15 -63.81 15.87 18.16
CA VAL A 15 -63.30 17.06 17.47
C VAL A 15 -62.08 16.66 16.64
N LEU A 16 -62.33 16.24 15.40
CA LEU A 16 -61.32 16.20 14.36
C LEU A 16 -60.95 17.64 13.98
N LEU A 17 -59.85 18.14 14.54
CA LEU A 17 -59.20 19.36 14.10
C LEU A 17 -58.40 19.08 12.82
N SER A 18 -59.12 18.77 11.74
CA SER A 18 -58.54 18.77 10.40
C SER A 18 -58.08 20.19 10.09
N LEU A 19 -56.80 20.35 9.76
CA LEU A 19 -56.28 21.56 9.13
C LEU A 19 -56.96 21.68 7.77
N GLY A 20 -58.06 22.42 7.74
CA GLY A 20 -58.85 22.67 6.56
C GLY A 20 -58.11 23.59 5.60
N VAL A 21 -57.28 22.98 4.75
CA VAL A 21 -57.04 23.55 3.42
C VAL A 21 -58.39 23.52 2.72
N LEU A 22 -59.13 24.63 2.83
CA LEU A 22 -60.28 24.87 1.98
C LEU A 22 -59.77 24.79 0.54
N PRO A 23 -60.47 24.09 -0.38
CA PRO A 23 -60.18 24.27 -1.79
C PRO A 23 -60.35 25.76 -2.10
N ALA A 24 -59.36 26.34 -2.77
CA ALA A 24 -59.44 27.73 -3.18
C ALA A 24 -60.74 27.94 -3.96
N THR A 25 -61.43 29.04 -3.66
CA THR A 25 -62.68 29.37 -4.34
C THR A 25 -62.40 29.56 -5.82
N ALA A 26 -63.04 28.75 -6.66
CA ALA A 26 -63.02 28.92 -8.11
C ALA A 26 -63.44 30.36 -8.47
N LEU A 27 -62.79 30.92 -9.50
CA LEU A 27 -62.94 32.32 -9.85
C LEU A 27 -64.35 32.69 -10.30
N ALA A 28 -64.73 33.94 -10.03
CA ALA A 28 -65.92 34.55 -10.59
C ALA A 28 -65.58 35.29 -11.89
N ALA A 29 -66.58 35.43 -12.78
CA ALA A 29 -66.48 36.26 -13.97
C ALA A 29 -66.00 37.67 -13.63
N GLY A 30 -64.89 38.10 -14.24
CA GLY A 30 -64.26 39.39 -13.97
C GLY A 30 -63.13 39.40 -12.94
N ASP A 31 -62.87 38.29 -12.22
CA ASP A 31 -61.66 38.15 -11.41
C ASP A 31 -60.40 38.05 -12.30
N THR A 32 -59.23 38.39 -11.75
CA THR A 32 -57.95 38.38 -12.48
C THR A 32 -56.87 37.49 -11.86
N PHE A 33 -56.08 36.86 -12.73
CA PHE A 33 -54.85 36.13 -12.37
C PHE A 33 -53.70 36.54 -13.32
N THR A 34 -52.45 36.17 -13.00
CA THR A 34 -51.31 36.44 -13.89
C THR A 34 -50.67 35.16 -14.42
N VAL A 35 -50.05 35.27 -15.61
CA VAL A 35 -49.19 34.23 -16.17
C VAL A 35 -47.84 34.86 -16.50
N THR A 36 -46.80 34.39 -15.81
CA THR A 36 -45.39 34.70 -16.09
C THR A 36 -44.89 33.77 -17.18
N TYR A 37 -44.47 34.33 -18.33
CA TYR A 37 -44.01 33.54 -19.46
C TYR A 37 -42.48 33.48 -19.53
N MET A 38 -41.94 32.27 -19.54
CA MET A 38 -40.50 31.98 -19.45
C MET A 38 -39.98 31.32 -20.73
N THR A 39 -38.70 31.53 -21.07
CA THR A 39 -38.03 30.74 -22.11
C THR A 39 -37.70 29.33 -21.62
N ASN A 40 -37.31 28.44 -22.54
CA ASN A 40 -36.81 27.11 -22.22
C ASN A 40 -35.52 27.10 -21.38
N ALA A 41 -34.90 28.26 -21.17
CA ALA A 41 -33.72 28.47 -20.32
C ALA A 41 -34.05 29.18 -18.98
N GLY A 42 -35.33 29.43 -18.69
CA GLY A 42 -35.75 30.12 -17.47
C GLY A 42 -35.57 31.64 -17.48
N VAL A 43 -35.51 32.29 -18.65
CA VAL A 43 -35.48 33.76 -18.78
C VAL A 43 -36.92 34.29 -18.89
N GLU A 44 -37.29 35.32 -18.13
CA GLU A 44 -38.62 35.94 -18.25
C GLU A 44 -38.75 36.70 -19.58
N MET A 45 -39.82 36.40 -20.31
CA MET A 45 -40.21 37.05 -21.56
C MET A 45 -41.22 38.19 -21.30
N GLY A 46 -42.05 38.01 -20.27
CA GLY A 46 -42.94 39.00 -19.68
C GLY A 46 -44.09 38.33 -18.92
N THR A 47 -44.79 39.12 -18.11
CA THR A 47 -45.97 38.68 -17.35
C THR A 47 -47.24 39.32 -17.92
N LEU A 48 -48.27 38.51 -18.18
CA LEU A 48 -49.58 38.96 -18.66
C LEU A 48 -50.65 38.79 -17.57
N THR A 49 -51.61 39.72 -17.51
CA THR A 49 -52.79 39.61 -16.64
C THR A 49 -53.97 39.12 -17.47
N TYR A 50 -54.71 38.15 -16.95
CA TYR A 50 -55.88 37.54 -17.58
C TYR A 50 -57.11 37.74 -16.70
N THR A 51 -58.26 38.00 -17.34
CA THR A 51 -59.57 38.15 -16.70
C THR A 51 -60.45 36.93 -16.97
N VAL A 52 -61.14 36.43 -15.96
CA VAL A 52 -62.00 35.24 -16.04
C VAL A 52 -63.32 35.50 -16.76
N ASP A 53 -63.76 34.48 -17.49
CA ASP A 53 -64.92 34.46 -18.40
C ASP A 53 -64.91 35.52 -19.51
N ASP A 54 -63.77 36.18 -19.75
CA ASP A 54 -63.55 37.05 -20.89
C ASP A 54 -63.21 36.23 -22.15
N PRO A 55 -64.08 36.19 -23.18
CA PRO A 55 -63.85 35.41 -24.39
C PRO A 55 -62.74 35.97 -25.30
N ALA A 56 -62.20 37.16 -25.01
CA ALA A 56 -61.02 37.68 -25.70
C ALA A 56 -59.69 37.15 -25.12
N ASN A 57 -59.70 36.61 -23.90
CA ASN A 57 -58.51 36.12 -23.18
C ASN A 57 -58.08 34.72 -23.62
N ALA A 58 -57.65 34.61 -24.88
CA ALA A 58 -57.05 33.41 -25.43
C ALA A 58 -55.56 33.25 -25.04
N PHE A 59 -55.11 32.00 -24.97
CA PHE A 59 -53.69 31.66 -24.85
C PHE A 59 -52.92 32.11 -26.12
N PRO A 60 -51.64 32.56 -26.04
CA PRO A 60 -50.92 33.10 -27.20
C PRO A 60 -50.63 32.07 -28.31
N THR A 61 -51.55 31.94 -29.25
CA THR A 61 -51.45 31.02 -30.42
C THR A 61 -50.54 31.60 -31.52
N SER A 62 -50.65 32.90 -31.80
CA SER A 62 -49.84 33.64 -32.77
C SER A 62 -48.35 33.76 -32.39
N GLY A 63 -48.00 33.40 -31.14
CA GLY A 63 -46.64 33.55 -30.61
C GLY A 63 -46.40 34.92 -30.01
N PHE A 64 -45.18 35.45 -30.16
CA PHE A 64 -44.75 36.64 -29.42
C PHE A 64 -45.33 37.98 -29.89
N GLY A 65 -45.71 38.09 -31.17
CA GLY A 65 -45.70 39.36 -31.91
C GLY A 65 -46.48 40.52 -31.26
N SER A 66 -47.66 40.24 -30.70
CA SER A 66 -48.52 41.22 -30.02
C SER A 66 -48.39 41.23 -28.50
N HIS A 67 -47.76 40.21 -27.91
CA HIS A 67 -47.79 39.95 -26.47
C HIS A 67 -46.47 40.31 -25.76
N PHE A 68 -45.33 40.16 -26.45
CA PHE A 68 -44.00 40.37 -25.87
C PHE A 68 -43.11 41.21 -26.81
N PRO A 69 -43.52 42.45 -27.17
CA PRO A 69 -42.82 43.26 -28.17
C PRO A 69 -41.37 43.57 -27.77
N ASP A 70 -41.09 43.83 -26.49
CA ASP A 70 -39.74 44.12 -26.02
C ASP A 70 -38.83 42.88 -26.04
N PHE A 71 -39.38 41.70 -25.75
CA PHE A 71 -38.65 40.43 -25.90
C PHE A 71 -38.34 40.17 -27.38
N MET A 72 -39.29 40.43 -28.28
CA MET A 72 -39.07 40.34 -29.72
C MET A 72 -38.04 41.34 -30.22
N ALA A 73 -38.06 42.57 -29.73
CA ALA A 73 -37.06 43.58 -30.07
C ALA A 73 -35.64 43.12 -29.67
N ARG A 74 -35.47 42.47 -28.50
CA ARG A 74 -34.19 41.86 -28.08
C ARG A 74 -33.82 40.66 -28.95
N ALA A 75 -34.75 39.74 -29.19
CA ALA A 75 -34.55 38.50 -29.96
C ALA A 75 -34.22 38.74 -31.44
N GLN A 76 -34.89 39.71 -32.09
CA GLN A 76 -34.69 40.02 -33.51
C GLN A 76 -33.39 40.80 -33.79
N GLN A 77 -32.81 41.47 -32.79
CA GLN A 77 -31.64 42.34 -32.95
C GLN A 77 -30.35 41.62 -33.35
N LYS A 78 -30.12 40.41 -32.84
CA LYS A 78 -29.06 39.48 -33.33
C LYS A 78 -29.62 38.46 -34.33
N GLY A 79 -30.87 38.02 -34.13
CA GLY A 79 -31.54 37.04 -34.98
C GLY A 79 -31.11 35.58 -34.71
N GLY A 80 -31.98 34.63 -35.07
CA GLY A 80 -31.81 33.20 -34.79
C GLY A 80 -32.85 32.61 -33.84
N VAL A 81 -33.75 33.45 -33.29
CA VAL A 81 -34.83 33.03 -32.38
C VAL A 81 -36.08 32.66 -33.15
N TYR A 82 -36.53 31.42 -32.98
CA TYR A 82 -37.75 30.89 -33.57
C TYR A 82 -38.64 30.27 -32.50
N LEU A 83 -39.94 30.24 -32.76
CA LEU A 83 -40.88 29.44 -31.99
C LEU A 83 -40.92 28.03 -32.57
N SER A 84 -41.20 27.02 -31.73
CA SER A 84 -41.61 25.71 -32.22
C SER A 84 -42.71 25.84 -33.29
N ASN A 85 -42.49 25.19 -34.43
CA ASN A 85 -43.45 25.09 -35.54
C ASN A 85 -44.62 24.15 -35.17
N ASP A 86 -44.44 23.26 -34.20
CA ASP A 86 -45.53 22.52 -33.57
C ASP A 86 -46.23 23.46 -32.57
N LEU A 87 -47.45 23.87 -32.91
CA LEU A 87 -48.29 24.74 -32.08
C LEU A 87 -48.79 24.05 -30.80
N ALA A 88 -48.96 22.72 -30.81
CA ALA A 88 -49.35 21.93 -29.64
C ALA A 88 -48.18 21.68 -28.69
N GLN A 89 -46.94 21.76 -29.20
CA GLN A 89 -45.70 21.68 -28.42
C GLN A 89 -44.95 23.02 -28.36
N ARG A 90 -45.68 24.13 -28.24
CA ARG A 90 -45.09 25.48 -28.08
C ARG A 90 -44.95 25.93 -26.63
N TRP A 91 -45.85 25.47 -25.76
CA TRP A 91 -46.00 25.96 -24.39
C TRP A 91 -46.12 24.78 -23.42
N TYR A 92 -45.55 24.90 -22.22
CA TYR A 92 -45.44 23.83 -21.22
C TYR A 92 -45.63 24.35 -19.79
N GLU A 93 -46.17 23.51 -18.91
CA GLU A 93 -46.40 23.82 -17.49
C GLU A 93 -45.10 23.68 -16.66
N ASP A 94 -44.11 22.97 -17.21
CA ASP A 94 -42.82 22.67 -16.58
C ASP A 94 -41.62 23.03 -17.47
N ALA A 95 -40.47 23.27 -16.82
CA ALA A 95 -39.21 23.64 -17.47
C ALA A 95 -38.47 22.47 -18.16
N ALA A 96 -38.96 21.23 -18.05
CA ALA A 96 -38.41 20.05 -18.72
C ALA A 96 -39.22 19.67 -19.99
N PHE A 97 -40.29 20.40 -20.28
CA PHE A 97 -41.18 20.20 -21.43
C PHE A 97 -41.88 18.82 -21.42
N ALA A 98 -42.20 18.31 -20.24
CA ALA A 98 -42.90 17.04 -20.05
C ALA A 98 -44.42 17.18 -20.23
N SER A 99 -44.98 18.31 -19.79
CA SER A 99 -46.43 18.58 -19.69
C SER A 99 -46.81 19.78 -20.56
N PRO A 100 -47.42 19.57 -21.75
CA PRO A 100 -47.91 20.66 -22.60
C PRO A 100 -48.91 21.55 -21.86
N ALA A 101 -48.77 22.86 -22.00
CA ALA A 101 -49.56 23.82 -21.23
C ALA A 101 -51.04 23.83 -21.64
N THR A 102 -51.89 23.53 -20.67
CA THR A 102 -53.29 23.91 -20.71
C THR A 102 -53.43 25.39 -20.34
N PHE A 103 -54.47 26.06 -20.85
CA PHE A 103 -54.80 27.41 -20.35
C PHE A 103 -55.39 27.26 -18.94
N PRO A 104 -54.80 27.88 -17.90
CA PRO A 104 -55.29 27.71 -16.54
C PRO A 104 -56.69 28.31 -16.41
N GLN A 105 -57.62 27.57 -15.80
CA GLN A 105 -58.96 28.08 -15.46
C GLN A 105 -58.91 29.10 -14.29
N GLY A 106 -57.76 29.18 -13.60
CA GLY A 106 -57.38 30.27 -12.70
C GLY A 106 -57.90 30.16 -11.25
N GLN A 107 -57.18 30.82 -10.35
CA GLN A 107 -57.53 31.08 -8.96
C GLN A 107 -57.14 32.52 -8.59
N ALA A 108 -57.82 33.12 -7.60
CA ALA A 108 -57.73 34.56 -7.32
C ALA A 108 -56.34 34.98 -6.84
N GLY A 109 -55.66 35.82 -7.61
CA GLY A 109 -54.33 36.31 -7.28
C GLY A 109 -53.22 35.26 -7.35
N GLU A 110 -53.47 34.08 -7.93
CA GLU A 110 -52.39 33.16 -8.29
C GLU A 110 -51.61 33.68 -9.50
N ASN A 111 -50.32 33.31 -9.55
CA ASN A 111 -49.43 33.56 -10.67
C ASN A 111 -48.94 32.21 -11.22
N TYR A 112 -49.28 31.90 -12.47
CA TYR A 112 -48.85 30.68 -13.14
C TYR A 112 -47.56 30.92 -13.92
N THR A 113 -46.66 29.95 -13.94
CA THR A 113 -45.47 29.99 -14.79
C THR A 113 -45.69 29.11 -16.01
N VAL A 114 -45.48 29.64 -17.22
CA VAL A 114 -45.61 28.90 -18.48
C VAL A 114 -44.34 29.03 -19.30
N TYR A 115 -43.76 27.89 -19.68
CA TYR A 115 -42.51 27.81 -20.40
C TYR A 115 -42.73 27.70 -21.92
N CYS A 116 -42.03 28.52 -22.70
CA CYS A 116 -42.07 28.49 -24.15
C CYS A 116 -40.92 27.67 -24.73
N LYS A 117 -41.24 26.72 -25.60
CA LYS A 117 -40.27 25.94 -26.37
C LYS A 117 -39.78 26.77 -27.55
N LEU A 118 -38.81 27.62 -27.27
CA LEU A 118 -37.99 28.28 -28.27
C LEU A 118 -37.12 27.27 -29.01
N THR A 119 -36.81 27.58 -30.26
CA THR A 119 -35.85 26.84 -31.09
C THR A 119 -34.91 27.83 -31.76
N VAL A 120 -33.69 27.38 -32.06
CA VAL A 120 -32.87 27.96 -33.13
C VAL A 120 -33.24 27.32 -34.47
N GLY A 121 -32.65 27.80 -35.57
CA GLY A 121 -32.58 27.00 -36.80
C GLY A 121 -31.75 25.73 -36.58
N ASN A 122 -31.72 24.81 -37.56
CA ASN A 122 -30.99 23.54 -37.41
C ASN A 122 -29.55 23.77 -36.90
N ILE A 123 -29.27 23.23 -35.71
CA ILE A 123 -27.96 23.23 -35.05
C ILE A 123 -27.26 21.91 -35.36
N GLY A 124 -26.05 22.01 -35.91
CA GLY A 124 -25.16 20.88 -36.15
C GLY A 124 -23.85 21.06 -35.40
N ALA A 125 -23.54 20.11 -34.50
CA ALA A 125 -22.15 19.82 -34.16
C ALA A 125 -21.48 19.21 -35.41
N GLY A 126 -20.31 19.71 -35.78
CA GLY A 126 -19.49 19.12 -36.84
C GLY A 126 -18.59 17.99 -36.31
N SER A 127 -17.47 17.76 -36.99
CA SER A 127 -16.53 16.70 -36.58
C SER A 127 -15.61 17.16 -35.45
N VAL A 128 -15.48 16.29 -34.44
CA VAL A 128 -14.41 16.38 -33.45
C VAL A 128 -13.08 15.99 -34.11
N GLN A 129 -12.06 16.82 -33.94
CA GLN A 129 -10.68 16.58 -34.33
C GLN A 129 -9.87 16.17 -33.11
N ASN A 130 -9.16 15.05 -33.18
CA ASN A 130 -8.23 14.62 -32.16
C ASN A 130 -6.79 14.80 -32.68
N GLN A 131 -6.09 15.81 -32.17
CA GLN A 131 -4.69 16.07 -32.48
C GLN A 131 -3.76 15.57 -31.35
N ALA A 132 -4.33 15.08 -30.24
CA ALA A 132 -3.65 14.38 -29.14
C ALA A 132 -3.76 12.84 -29.26
N ALA A 133 -3.85 12.33 -30.49
CA ALA A 133 -3.70 10.90 -30.76
C ALA A 133 -2.20 10.58 -30.88
N ASP A 134 -1.66 9.90 -29.87
CA ASP A 134 -0.27 9.43 -29.78
C ASP A 134 0.78 10.57 -29.84
N ALA A 135 0.45 11.72 -29.26
CA ALA A 135 1.34 12.87 -29.13
C ALA A 135 2.41 12.66 -28.04
N SER A 136 3.56 13.32 -28.14
CA SER A 136 4.50 13.40 -27.02
C SER A 136 4.11 14.52 -26.06
N TYR A 137 4.36 14.35 -24.75
CA TYR A 137 4.32 15.45 -23.79
C TYR A 137 5.30 16.60 -24.16
N ALA A 138 6.35 16.32 -24.93
CA ALA A 138 7.22 17.35 -25.49
C ALA A 138 6.57 18.19 -26.61
N ASP A 139 5.50 17.73 -27.25
CA ASP A 139 4.83 18.40 -28.37
C ASP A 139 3.82 19.44 -27.89
N THR A 140 4.30 20.39 -27.08
CA THR A 140 3.54 21.39 -26.30
C THR A 140 2.63 22.33 -27.11
N SER A 141 2.59 22.19 -28.43
CA SER A 141 1.87 23.06 -29.36
C SER A 141 0.57 22.48 -29.92
N MET A 142 0.33 21.16 -29.83
CA MET A 142 -0.73 20.50 -30.63
C MET A 142 -1.59 19.44 -29.92
N ALA A 143 -1.37 19.13 -28.64
CA ALA A 143 -2.19 18.18 -27.89
C ALA A 143 -3.60 18.72 -27.58
N ILE A 144 -4.51 18.65 -28.55
CA ILE A 144 -5.90 19.15 -28.44
C ILE A 144 -6.96 18.15 -28.92
N LEU A 145 -8.17 18.28 -28.36
CA LEU A 145 -9.41 17.70 -28.89
C LEU A 145 -10.41 18.85 -29.14
N ALA A 146 -10.86 19.02 -30.39
CA ALA A 146 -11.56 20.24 -30.83
C ALA A 146 -12.81 19.97 -31.69
N LEU A 147 -13.89 20.73 -31.50
CA LEU A 147 -15.10 20.64 -32.32
C LEU A 147 -15.04 21.59 -33.53
N SER A 148 -14.82 21.03 -34.72
CA SER A 148 -14.73 21.77 -35.98
C SER A 148 -16.04 21.76 -36.77
N GLY A 149 -16.28 22.78 -37.62
CA GLY A 149 -17.41 22.80 -38.54
C GLY A 149 -18.79 22.95 -37.88
N GLN A 150 -18.96 23.99 -37.07
CA GLN A 150 -20.21 24.28 -36.35
C GLN A 150 -21.16 25.10 -37.23
N TYR A 151 -22.46 24.78 -37.23
CA TYR A 151 -23.45 25.51 -38.03
C TYR A 151 -24.78 25.70 -37.30
N VAL A 152 -25.33 26.92 -37.40
CA VAL A 152 -26.71 27.26 -37.03
C VAL A 152 -27.41 27.74 -38.30
N SER A 153 -28.51 27.10 -38.69
CA SER A 153 -29.21 27.48 -39.92
C SER A 153 -29.68 28.94 -39.86
N GLY A 154 -29.09 29.79 -40.73
CA GLY A 154 -29.39 31.21 -40.85
C GLY A 154 -28.28 32.17 -40.41
N ARG A 155 -27.26 31.73 -39.65
CA ARG A 155 -26.13 32.58 -39.20
C ARG A 155 -24.80 31.82 -39.21
N ASN A 156 -23.69 32.57 -39.25
CA ASN A 156 -22.36 32.06 -38.99
C ASN A 156 -21.74 32.93 -37.88
N ASP A 157 -21.84 32.43 -36.65
CA ASP A 157 -21.51 33.12 -35.41
C ASP A 157 -20.65 32.21 -34.48
N GLY A 158 -19.85 31.33 -35.10
CA GLY A 158 -19.22 30.12 -34.51
C GLY A 158 -18.24 30.28 -33.34
N TYR A 159 -18.21 31.43 -32.67
CA TYR A 159 -17.54 31.65 -31.39
C TYR A 159 -18.32 32.57 -30.41
N GLU A 160 -19.34 33.33 -30.84
CA GLU A 160 -20.03 34.30 -29.96
C GLU A 160 -21.05 33.68 -28.99
N GLY A 161 -21.63 32.52 -29.34
CA GLY A 161 -22.67 31.86 -28.54
C GLY A 161 -22.55 30.34 -28.46
N ALA A 162 -21.45 29.77 -28.97
CA ALA A 162 -21.29 28.35 -29.24
C ALA A 162 -20.26 27.69 -28.30
N LYS A 163 -20.66 26.65 -27.56
CA LYS A 163 -19.81 25.91 -26.62
C LYS A 163 -19.98 24.40 -26.74
N ALA A 164 -18.88 23.68 -26.94
CA ALA A 164 -18.82 22.22 -26.92
C ALA A 164 -18.58 21.72 -25.49
N VAL A 165 -19.39 20.80 -24.99
CA VAL A 165 -19.20 20.17 -23.68
C VAL A 165 -18.70 18.75 -23.90
N PHE A 166 -17.48 18.47 -23.41
CA PHE A 166 -16.87 17.14 -23.50
C PHE A 166 -17.00 16.38 -22.17
N GLU A 167 -16.96 15.05 -22.24
CA GLU A 167 -16.84 14.17 -21.07
C GLU A 167 -15.62 13.25 -21.21
N LYS A 168 -14.91 13.01 -20.11
CA LYS A 168 -13.84 12.01 -19.97
C LYS A 168 -14.41 10.75 -19.29
N LYS A 169 -13.95 9.59 -19.72
CA LYS A 169 -14.27 8.28 -19.13
C LYS A 169 -13.35 8.03 -17.92
N VAL A 170 -13.91 7.98 -16.72
CA VAL A 170 -13.20 7.79 -15.44
C VAL A 170 -13.91 6.69 -14.66
N ASP A 171 -13.18 5.64 -14.26
CA ASP A 171 -13.72 4.45 -13.56
C ASP A 171 -14.97 3.83 -14.23
N GLY A 172 -15.03 3.92 -15.57
CA GLY A 172 -16.16 3.46 -16.38
C GLY A 172 -17.36 4.41 -16.46
N GLN A 173 -17.38 5.48 -15.65
CA GLN A 173 -18.38 6.54 -15.71
C GLN A 173 -17.93 7.69 -16.61
N TRP A 174 -18.87 8.53 -17.05
CA TRP A 174 -18.59 9.74 -17.81
C TRP A 174 -18.62 10.97 -16.89
N VAL A 175 -17.55 11.76 -16.91
CA VAL A 175 -17.36 12.95 -16.08
C VAL A 175 -17.11 14.15 -16.99
N GLU A 176 -17.81 15.26 -16.76
CA GLU A 176 -17.70 16.47 -17.59
C GLU A 176 -16.31 17.10 -17.46
N VAL A 177 -15.71 17.48 -18.60
CA VAL A 177 -14.36 18.05 -18.65
C VAL A 177 -14.40 19.48 -18.06
N PRO A 178 -13.66 19.77 -16.97
CA PRO A 178 -13.71 21.08 -16.33
C PRO A 178 -13.27 22.24 -17.23
N GLU A 179 -13.89 23.41 -17.06
CA GLU A 179 -13.68 24.59 -17.92
C GLU A 179 -12.22 25.06 -18.04
N ARG A 180 -11.35 24.72 -17.07
CA ARG A 180 -9.90 25.02 -17.12
C ARG A 180 -9.22 24.51 -18.40
N TYR A 181 -9.68 23.37 -18.92
CA TYR A 181 -9.13 22.73 -20.12
C TYR A 181 -9.45 23.49 -21.40
N TYR A 182 -10.39 24.42 -21.37
CA TYR A 182 -10.78 25.22 -22.54
C TYR A 182 -9.92 26.48 -22.71
N ASN A 183 -8.94 26.72 -21.84
CA ASN A 183 -8.02 27.84 -21.97
C ASN A 183 -6.72 27.40 -22.65
N ASP A 184 -6.17 28.23 -23.53
CA ASP A 184 -4.82 28.00 -24.07
C ASP A 184 -3.72 28.35 -23.05
N SER A 185 -2.45 28.17 -23.44
CA SER A 185 -1.28 28.48 -22.62
C SER A 185 -1.10 29.97 -22.27
N THR A 186 -1.90 30.87 -22.85
CA THR A 186 -1.97 32.29 -22.47
C THR A 186 -3.10 32.61 -21.49
N GLY A 187 -3.98 31.63 -21.21
CA GLY A 187 -5.21 31.81 -20.46
C GLY A 187 -6.40 32.31 -21.29
N THR A 188 -6.29 32.32 -22.63
CA THR A 188 -7.38 32.76 -23.52
C THR A 188 -8.39 31.63 -23.69
N PRO A 189 -9.71 31.86 -23.51
CA PRO A 189 -10.72 30.81 -23.60
C PRO A 189 -11.11 30.46 -25.04
N TRP A 190 -11.04 29.17 -25.36
CA TRP A 190 -11.45 28.53 -26.61
C TRP A 190 -12.61 27.56 -26.33
N PRO A 191 -13.88 28.01 -26.27
CA PRO A 191 -15.02 27.22 -25.76
C PRO A 191 -15.40 25.97 -26.57
N ASN A 192 -14.64 25.64 -27.61
CA ASN A 192 -14.84 24.49 -28.50
C ASN A 192 -13.57 23.63 -28.67
N VAL A 193 -12.52 23.89 -27.87
CA VAL A 193 -11.25 23.16 -27.85
C VAL A 193 -10.96 22.77 -26.41
N ILE A 194 -10.53 21.53 -26.15
CA ILE A 194 -9.84 21.19 -24.90
C ILE A 194 -8.35 21.01 -25.18
N TRP A 195 -7.53 21.70 -24.39
CA TRP A 195 -6.08 21.66 -24.38
C TRP A 195 -5.63 20.63 -23.35
N LEU A 196 -4.80 19.68 -23.76
CA LEU A 196 -4.37 18.56 -22.94
C LEU A 196 -2.91 18.82 -22.56
N HIS A 197 -2.65 18.89 -21.25
CA HIS A 197 -1.41 19.49 -20.73
C HIS A 197 -0.47 18.50 -20.07
N ASP A 198 -0.98 17.34 -19.65
CA ASP A 198 -0.24 16.34 -18.87
C ASP A 198 -0.52 14.92 -19.40
N VAL A 199 0.39 13.97 -19.18
CA VAL A 199 0.19 12.55 -19.53
C VAL A 199 -1.06 11.96 -18.87
N ALA A 200 -1.41 12.46 -17.68
CA ALA A 200 -2.64 12.12 -16.96
C ALA A 200 -3.94 12.58 -17.67
N ASP A 201 -3.85 13.49 -18.65
CA ASP A 201 -4.99 13.88 -19.48
C ASP A 201 -5.33 12.82 -20.54
N SER A 202 -4.47 11.84 -20.80
CA SER A 202 -4.78 10.64 -21.60
C SER A 202 -6.04 9.90 -21.14
N GLY A 203 -6.73 9.25 -22.07
CA GLY A 203 -7.96 8.50 -21.79
C GLY A 203 -8.97 8.59 -22.92
N VAL A 204 -10.20 8.12 -22.67
CA VAL A 204 -11.29 8.17 -23.65
C VAL A 204 -12.20 9.35 -23.37
N TYR A 205 -12.49 10.14 -24.41
CA TYR A 205 -13.36 11.31 -24.38
C TYR A 205 -14.57 11.13 -25.30
N ARG A 206 -15.62 11.92 -25.09
CA ARG A 206 -16.74 12.08 -26.05
C ARG A 206 -17.27 13.51 -26.05
N LEU A 207 -17.92 13.92 -27.14
CA LEU A 207 -18.79 15.10 -27.12
C LEU A 207 -20.09 14.72 -26.39
N LYS A 208 -20.42 15.47 -25.33
CA LYS A 208 -21.68 15.29 -24.57
C LYS A 208 -22.83 16.01 -25.27
N TYR A 209 -22.64 17.30 -25.52
CA TYR A 209 -23.52 18.13 -26.34
C TYR A 209 -22.76 19.36 -26.85
N PHE A 210 -23.31 19.97 -27.89
CA PHE A 210 -22.97 21.29 -28.38
C PHE A 210 -24.09 22.26 -28.00
N ARG A 211 -23.80 23.27 -27.19
CA ARG A 211 -24.76 24.30 -26.77
C ARG A 211 -24.63 25.54 -27.63
N TYR A 212 -25.76 26.00 -28.17
CA TYR A 212 -25.89 27.36 -28.69
C TYR A 212 -26.66 28.23 -27.69
N THR A 213 -26.17 29.43 -27.43
CA THR A 213 -26.81 30.46 -26.57
C THR A 213 -27.12 31.69 -27.41
N ALA A 214 -28.40 32.06 -27.49
CA ALA A 214 -28.83 33.30 -28.13
C ALA A 214 -28.72 34.47 -27.15
N THR A 215 -28.13 35.58 -27.61
CA THR A 215 -27.91 36.79 -26.80
C THR A 215 -28.53 38.04 -27.44
N ASP A 216 -28.75 39.08 -26.64
CA ASP A 216 -29.05 40.43 -27.14
C ASP A 216 -27.76 41.22 -27.48
N ASN A 217 -27.91 42.47 -27.92
CA ASN A 217 -26.79 43.34 -28.26
C ASN A 217 -25.92 43.81 -27.07
N ALA A 218 -26.34 43.56 -25.83
CA ALA A 218 -25.54 43.78 -24.63
C ALA A 218 -24.89 42.47 -24.10
N GLY A 219 -25.11 41.34 -24.77
CA GLY A 219 -24.59 40.03 -24.39
C GLY A 219 -25.45 39.28 -23.37
N ASN A 220 -26.64 39.78 -23.02
CA ASN A 220 -27.54 39.07 -22.10
C ASN A 220 -28.07 37.80 -22.77
N ALA A 221 -27.97 36.65 -22.11
CA ALA A 221 -28.54 35.41 -22.60
C ALA A 221 -30.07 35.48 -22.61
N LEU A 222 -30.68 35.17 -23.76
CA LEU A 222 -32.13 35.10 -23.93
C LEU A 222 -32.62 33.66 -23.75
N TYR A 223 -31.91 32.68 -24.31
CA TYR A 223 -32.09 31.24 -24.10
C TYR A 223 -30.91 30.46 -24.70
N TYR A 224 -30.90 29.15 -24.50
CA TYR A 224 -29.96 28.22 -25.14
C TYR A 224 -30.67 26.96 -25.66
N VAL A 225 -30.02 26.22 -26.56
CA VAL A 225 -30.47 24.90 -27.06
C VAL A 225 -29.26 23.98 -27.22
N ASP A 226 -29.43 22.71 -26.83
CA ASP A 226 -28.38 21.68 -26.89
C ASP A 226 -28.60 20.72 -28.05
N ALA A 227 -27.57 20.53 -28.87
CA ALA A 227 -27.48 19.46 -29.86
C ALA A 227 -26.60 18.33 -29.30
N TYR A 228 -27.19 17.18 -29.01
CA TYR A 228 -26.48 15.98 -28.54
C TYR A 228 -25.89 15.19 -29.71
N ASP A 229 -24.71 14.60 -29.54
CA ASP A 229 -24.15 13.68 -30.53
C ASP A 229 -24.91 12.34 -30.52
N ALA A 230 -25.79 12.17 -31.51
CA ALA A 230 -26.56 10.94 -31.72
C ALA A 230 -25.69 9.73 -32.10
N THR A 231 -24.41 9.91 -32.44
CA THR A 231 -23.46 8.82 -32.74
C THR A 231 -22.61 8.40 -31.54
N SER A 232 -22.52 9.25 -30.51
CA SER A 232 -21.74 9.02 -29.28
C SER A 232 -20.29 8.61 -29.54
N GLY A 233 -19.58 9.38 -30.36
CA GLY A 233 -18.19 9.11 -30.72
C GLY A 233 -17.26 9.05 -29.51
N GLU A 234 -16.59 7.91 -29.30
CA GLU A 234 -15.48 7.77 -28.35
C GLU A 234 -14.15 8.10 -29.03
N TYR A 235 -13.39 9.04 -28.44
CA TYR A 235 -12.11 9.53 -28.92
C TYR A 235 -11.00 9.18 -27.92
N THR A 236 -10.07 8.31 -28.30
CA THR A 236 -8.90 7.97 -27.46
C THR A 236 -7.83 9.04 -27.60
N VAL A 237 -7.56 9.76 -26.50
CA VAL A 237 -6.42 10.65 -26.33
C VAL A 237 -5.28 9.86 -25.69
N SER A 238 -4.08 10.00 -26.25
CA SER A 238 -2.88 9.24 -25.89
C SER A 238 -1.69 10.19 -25.92
N ILE A 239 -1.16 10.52 -24.73
CA ILE A 239 0.00 11.41 -24.55
C ILE A 239 1.12 10.59 -23.93
N SER A 240 2.22 10.46 -24.67
CA SER A 240 3.39 9.67 -24.26
C SER A 240 4.32 10.48 -23.33
N PRO A 241 4.84 9.88 -22.26
CA PRO A 241 5.81 10.53 -21.38
C PRO A 241 7.16 10.73 -22.06
N VAL A 242 7.89 11.77 -21.66
CA VAL A 242 9.25 12.05 -22.14
C VAL A 242 10.27 11.16 -21.42
N GLN A 243 11.18 10.54 -22.17
CA GLN A 243 12.25 9.73 -21.61
C GLN A 243 13.36 10.63 -21.06
N LEU A 244 13.75 10.40 -19.80
CA LEU A 244 14.88 11.05 -19.14
C LEU A 244 16.07 10.09 -19.00
N THR A 245 17.26 10.68 -18.91
CA THR A 245 18.49 10.04 -18.47
C THR A 245 18.99 10.67 -17.17
N LEU A 246 19.72 9.91 -16.37
CA LEU A 246 20.34 10.37 -15.13
C LEU A 246 21.83 10.00 -15.16
N THR A 247 22.69 11.01 -15.30
CA THR A 247 24.13 10.84 -15.46
C THR A 247 24.88 11.14 -14.16
N GLY A 248 26.12 10.64 -14.03
CA GLY A 248 26.97 10.94 -12.88
C GLY A 248 26.51 10.36 -11.54
N VAL A 249 25.71 9.29 -11.53
CA VAL A 249 25.44 8.49 -10.33
C VAL A 249 26.64 7.60 -10.01
N THR A 250 26.93 7.41 -8.73
CA THR A 250 27.93 6.45 -8.23
C THR A 250 27.37 5.61 -7.10
N ALA A 251 27.74 4.33 -7.04
CA ALA A 251 27.59 3.53 -5.84
C ALA A 251 28.80 3.73 -4.91
N GLN A 252 28.61 3.61 -3.60
CA GLN A 252 29.66 3.82 -2.60
C GLN A 252 30.19 2.49 -2.05
N ASP A 253 31.51 2.30 -2.16
CA ASP A 253 32.26 1.20 -1.52
C ASP A 253 31.99 1.15 -0.01
N ARG A 254 31.86 -0.07 0.54
CA ARG A 254 31.62 -0.25 1.97
C ARG A 254 32.17 -1.56 2.54
N THR A 255 32.15 -1.66 3.86
CA THR A 255 32.36 -2.92 4.57
C THR A 255 31.11 -3.79 4.56
N CYS A 256 31.30 -5.11 4.74
CA CYS A 256 30.20 -6.06 4.89
C CYS A 256 29.39 -5.82 6.17
N ASP A 257 28.07 -5.94 6.06
CA ASP A 257 27.07 -5.67 7.11
C ASP A 257 25.88 -6.66 7.07
N GLY A 258 25.96 -7.69 6.24
CA GLY A 258 24.88 -8.66 5.99
C GLY A 258 23.81 -8.23 4.99
N THR A 259 23.82 -6.97 4.53
CA THR A 259 22.80 -6.43 3.60
C THR A 259 23.27 -6.43 2.14
N GLN A 260 22.34 -6.45 1.20
CA GLN A 260 22.61 -6.31 -0.24
C GLN A 260 22.67 -4.85 -0.71
N ASP A 261 22.31 -3.89 0.15
CA ASP A 261 22.09 -2.49 -0.25
C ASP A 261 23.39 -1.67 -0.21
N VAL A 262 23.50 -0.67 -1.09
CA VAL A 262 24.60 0.29 -1.12
C VAL A 262 24.08 1.71 -1.25
N ALA A 263 24.79 2.65 -0.62
CA ALA A 263 24.48 4.07 -0.76
C ALA A 263 24.83 4.54 -2.17
N LEU A 264 23.91 5.27 -2.80
CA LEU A 264 24.16 5.98 -4.05
C LEU A 264 24.54 7.44 -3.76
N ALA A 265 25.26 8.06 -4.68
CA ALA A 265 25.59 9.49 -4.65
C ALA A 265 25.62 10.08 -6.07
N GLY A 266 25.69 11.41 -6.16
CA GLY A 266 25.69 12.12 -7.43
C GLY A 266 24.32 12.12 -8.12
N GLY A 267 24.33 12.00 -9.45
CA GLY A 267 23.15 12.12 -10.30
C GLY A 267 22.91 13.54 -10.82
N THR A 268 22.53 13.66 -12.08
CA THR A 268 22.00 14.88 -12.73
C THR A 268 21.02 14.45 -13.80
N LEU A 269 19.80 14.99 -13.77
CA LEU A 269 18.78 14.67 -14.77
C LEU A 269 19.03 15.43 -16.07
N GLU A 270 18.84 14.73 -17.19
CA GLU A 270 18.95 15.25 -18.54
C GLU A 270 17.63 14.98 -19.29
N GLY A 271 17.16 15.96 -20.06
CA GLY A 271 15.91 15.88 -20.84
C GLY A 271 14.67 16.54 -20.23
N VAL A 272 14.76 17.11 -19.01
CA VAL A 272 13.64 17.83 -18.37
C VAL A 272 13.30 19.09 -19.19
N LEU A 273 12.01 19.30 -19.49
CA LEU A 273 11.54 20.44 -20.26
C LEU A 273 11.57 21.74 -19.44
N TYR A 274 11.73 22.88 -20.12
CA TYR A 274 11.89 24.17 -19.45
C TYR A 274 10.62 24.58 -18.69
N GLY A 275 10.75 24.78 -17.38
CA GLY A 275 9.67 25.22 -16.49
C GLY A 275 9.00 24.11 -15.69
N ASP A 276 9.29 22.84 -15.98
CA ASP A 276 8.74 21.71 -15.23
C ASP A 276 9.48 21.46 -13.91
N ASP A 277 8.72 21.22 -12.84
CA ASP A 277 9.23 20.73 -11.56
C ASP A 277 9.41 19.20 -11.62
N VAL A 278 10.64 18.79 -11.97
CA VAL A 278 11.10 17.39 -11.93
C VAL A 278 12.44 17.30 -11.21
N SER A 279 12.53 16.35 -10.28
CA SER A 279 13.71 15.98 -9.49
C SER A 279 13.75 14.45 -9.34
N PHE A 280 14.73 13.92 -8.61
CA PHE A 280 14.86 12.47 -8.38
C PHE A 280 15.21 12.15 -6.92
N ALA A 281 14.82 10.96 -6.47
CA ALA A 281 15.20 10.38 -5.19
C ALA A 281 16.02 9.12 -5.44
N LEU A 282 17.32 9.16 -5.12
CA LEU A 282 18.28 8.06 -5.36
C LEU A 282 17.86 6.73 -4.71
N GLY A 283 17.37 6.76 -3.46
CA GLY A 283 17.16 5.55 -2.67
C GLY A 283 18.48 4.81 -2.40
N THR A 284 18.44 3.48 -2.46
CA THR A 284 19.61 2.59 -2.40
C THR A 284 19.83 1.89 -3.74
N GLY A 285 21.09 1.56 -4.02
CA GLY A 285 21.42 0.54 -5.02
C GLY A 285 21.40 -0.83 -4.36
N ASN A 286 21.16 -1.89 -5.13
CA ASN A 286 21.09 -3.26 -4.61
C ASN A 286 22.00 -4.22 -5.40
N MET A 287 22.74 -5.06 -4.67
CA MET A 287 23.67 -6.05 -5.18
C MET A 287 23.07 -7.46 -5.14
N ALA A 288 23.56 -8.37 -5.98
CA ALA A 288 23.14 -9.78 -5.96
C ALA A 288 23.38 -10.48 -4.61
N ASP A 289 24.39 -10.08 -3.83
CA ASP A 289 24.77 -10.71 -2.56
C ASP A 289 25.55 -9.74 -1.63
N PRO A 290 25.58 -9.97 -0.30
CA PRO A 290 26.21 -9.08 0.68
C PRO A 290 27.72 -9.32 0.91
N TYR A 291 28.35 -10.28 0.22
CA TYR A 291 29.69 -10.77 0.55
C TYR A 291 30.82 -9.98 -0.13
N ALA A 292 32.06 -10.26 0.28
CA ALA A 292 33.27 -9.62 -0.27
C ALA A 292 33.36 -9.77 -1.80
N GLY A 293 33.81 -8.71 -2.47
CA GLY A 293 34.01 -8.72 -3.92
C GLY A 293 34.37 -7.34 -4.46
N LYS A 294 35.05 -7.32 -5.59
CA LYS A 294 35.30 -6.10 -6.38
C LYS A 294 34.34 -6.06 -7.56
N ASP A 295 34.12 -4.88 -8.10
CA ASP A 295 33.36 -4.65 -9.33
C ASP A 295 31.94 -5.28 -9.30
N LYS A 296 31.34 -5.38 -8.10
CA LYS A 296 30.02 -5.99 -7.92
C LYS A 296 28.97 -5.11 -8.58
N SER A 297 28.19 -5.66 -9.49
CA SER A 297 27.15 -4.91 -10.20
C SER A 297 26.06 -4.42 -9.24
N VAL A 298 25.66 -3.15 -9.41
CA VAL A 298 24.65 -2.47 -8.59
C VAL A 298 23.45 -2.14 -9.45
N THR A 299 22.31 -2.75 -9.13
CA THR A 299 21.00 -2.40 -9.70
C THR A 299 20.41 -1.19 -8.96
N THR A 300 19.56 -0.41 -9.63
CA THR A 300 18.96 0.80 -9.07
C THR A 300 17.47 0.91 -9.39
N ASN A 301 16.73 1.62 -8.53
CA ASN A 301 15.30 1.89 -8.69
C ASN A 301 15.00 3.35 -8.30
N ILE A 302 15.76 4.27 -8.90
CA ILE A 302 15.70 5.71 -8.65
C ILE A 302 14.35 6.24 -9.14
N GLN A 303 13.64 6.97 -8.27
CA GLN A 303 12.30 7.48 -8.56
C GLN A 303 12.36 8.95 -8.97
N LEU A 304 11.50 9.36 -9.93
CA LEU A 304 11.26 10.76 -10.22
C LEU A 304 10.33 11.37 -9.14
N THR A 305 10.50 12.67 -8.91
CA THR A 305 9.80 13.47 -7.89
C THR A 305 9.55 14.89 -8.43
N GLY A 306 8.72 15.68 -7.75
CA GLY A 306 8.27 17.00 -8.25
C GLY A 306 6.91 16.94 -8.95
N ALA A 307 6.26 18.08 -9.09
CA ALA A 307 4.87 18.21 -9.53
C ALA A 307 4.61 17.70 -10.96
N LYS A 308 5.63 17.65 -11.82
CA LYS A 308 5.52 17.22 -13.23
C LYS A 308 6.13 15.85 -13.51
N ALA A 309 6.62 15.15 -12.49
CA ALA A 309 7.28 13.84 -12.62
C ALA A 309 6.45 12.77 -13.35
N GLY A 310 5.11 12.81 -13.25
CA GLY A 310 4.21 11.87 -13.91
C GLY A 310 4.19 11.95 -15.45
N ASN A 311 4.81 12.98 -16.04
CA ASN A 311 4.93 13.15 -17.48
C ASN A 311 6.22 12.58 -18.07
N TYR A 312 7.03 11.92 -17.26
CA TYR A 312 8.36 11.48 -17.61
C TYR A 312 8.60 10.02 -17.20
N VAL A 313 9.50 9.35 -17.91
CA VAL A 313 9.99 8.01 -17.56
C VAL A 313 11.52 8.02 -17.48
N LEU A 314 12.07 7.55 -16.36
CA LEU A 314 13.51 7.56 -16.12
C LEU A 314 14.17 6.25 -16.58
N THR A 315 15.11 6.37 -17.51
CA THR A 315 16.10 5.32 -17.79
C THR A 315 17.03 5.20 -16.59
N GLN A 316 17.03 4.04 -15.92
CA GLN A 316 17.92 3.80 -14.78
C GLN A 316 19.40 3.78 -15.22
N PRO A 317 20.34 4.27 -14.42
CA PRO A 317 21.76 4.21 -14.73
C PRO A 317 22.28 2.77 -14.71
N GLU A 318 22.92 2.36 -15.81
CA GLU A 318 23.59 1.05 -15.94
C GLU A 318 25.09 1.14 -15.62
N GLY A 319 25.74 -0.01 -15.48
CA GLY A 319 27.21 -0.10 -15.34
C GLY A 319 27.77 0.36 -13.99
N LEU A 320 26.91 0.66 -13.00
CA LEU A 320 27.32 0.96 -11.64
C LEU A 320 27.94 -0.29 -10.98
N THR A 321 29.14 -0.14 -10.43
CA THR A 321 29.81 -1.18 -9.66
C THR A 321 30.25 -0.68 -8.29
N VAL A 322 30.54 -1.61 -7.38
CA VAL A 322 30.98 -1.33 -6.01
C VAL A 322 31.97 -2.38 -5.51
N THR A 323 32.91 -1.98 -4.66
CA THR A 323 33.77 -2.89 -3.90
C THR A 323 33.22 -3.07 -2.49
N ILE A 324 33.03 -4.33 -2.11
CA ILE A 324 32.60 -4.77 -0.79
C ILE A 324 33.76 -5.46 -0.09
N THR A 325 34.17 -4.93 1.05
CA THR A 325 35.31 -5.44 1.84
C THR A 325 34.82 -6.07 3.15
N CYS A 326 34.95 -7.39 3.29
CA CYS A 326 34.66 -8.04 4.56
C CYS A 326 35.90 -8.09 5.45
N ALA A 327 35.68 -8.07 6.77
CA ALA A 327 36.66 -8.53 7.74
C ALA A 327 36.23 -9.92 8.25
N ALA A 328 37.21 -10.78 8.48
CA ALA A 328 37.02 -12.09 9.10
C ALA A 328 38.06 -12.29 10.21
N GLU A 329 37.72 -13.07 11.21
CA GLU A 329 38.65 -13.49 12.26
C GLU A 329 39.23 -14.87 11.91
N ARG A 330 40.55 -15.03 12.03
CA ARG A 330 41.20 -16.35 11.85
C ARG A 330 41.02 -17.16 13.12
N VAL A 331 40.36 -18.32 12.98
CA VAL A 331 40.29 -19.35 14.02
C VAL A 331 41.45 -20.31 13.80
N GLU A 332 42.29 -20.46 14.83
CA GLU A 332 43.41 -21.41 14.82
C GLU A 332 42.92 -22.87 14.76
N GLU A 333 43.77 -23.79 14.31
CA GLU A 333 43.44 -25.20 14.33
C GLU A 333 43.36 -25.76 15.75
N LYS A 334 42.46 -26.73 15.94
CA LYS A 334 42.34 -27.52 17.17
C LYS A 334 42.42 -29.00 16.78
N PRO A 335 43.50 -29.72 17.10
CA PRO A 335 43.61 -31.14 16.75
C PRO A 335 42.51 -31.97 17.42
N ALA A 336 42.01 -32.98 16.71
CA ALA A 336 41.09 -33.95 17.27
C ALA A 336 41.78 -34.85 18.31
N THR A 337 41.00 -35.42 19.21
CA THR A 337 41.44 -36.41 20.20
C THR A 337 40.59 -37.68 20.07
N CYS A 338 40.89 -38.73 20.84
CA CYS A 338 40.08 -39.95 20.83
C CYS A 338 38.59 -39.72 21.15
N THR A 339 38.25 -38.71 21.96
CA THR A 339 36.90 -38.47 22.48
C THR A 339 36.30 -37.11 22.14
N GLN A 340 37.10 -36.15 21.65
CA GLN A 340 36.62 -34.85 21.19
C GLN A 340 37.00 -34.59 19.74
N ALA A 341 36.04 -34.11 18.96
CA ALA A 341 36.29 -33.54 17.65
C ALA A 341 37.20 -32.31 17.74
N GLY A 342 37.97 -32.10 16.68
CA GLY A 342 38.79 -30.92 16.44
C GLY A 342 38.25 -30.11 15.25
N HIS A 343 39.04 -29.16 14.78
CA HIS A 343 38.85 -28.50 13.51
C HIS A 343 40.18 -28.05 12.91
N THR A 344 40.22 -27.90 11.59
CA THR A 344 41.30 -27.18 10.90
C THR A 344 41.28 -25.69 11.26
N ALA A 345 42.31 -24.94 10.84
CA ALA A 345 42.26 -23.49 10.87
C ALA A 345 41.36 -22.95 9.73
N TYR A 346 40.62 -21.88 9.99
CA TYR A 346 39.72 -21.24 9.03
C TYR A 346 39.56 -19.74 9.35
N TRP A 347 38.90 -19.01 8.45
CA TRP A 347 38.50 -17.62 8.67
C TRP A 347 36.97 -17.53 8.76
N TYR A 348 36.44 -16.77 9.73
CA TYR A 348 34.99 -16.57 9.89
C TYR A 348 34.61 -15.08 9.79
N CYS A 349 33.72 -14.76 8.85
CA CYS A 349 33.15 -13.42 8.72
C CYS A 349 31.80 -13.36 9.42
N ALA A 350 31.76 -12.77 10.63
CA ALA A 350 30.54 -12.61 11.41
C ALA A 350 29.48 -11.71 10.70
N ALA A 351 29.91 -10.75 9.89
CA ALA A 351 29.01 -9.91 9.08
C ALA A 351 28.47 -10.61 7.80
N CYS A 352 28.99 -11.79 7.48
CA CYS A 352 28.59 -12.60 6.33
C CYS A 352 27.82 -13.87 6.72
N ASP A 353 27.95 -14.29 7.98
CA ASP A 353 27.78 -15.65 8.48
C ASP A 353 28.40 -16.71 7.53
N ARG A 354 29.69 -16.57 7.23
CA ARG A 354 30.44 -17.47 6.32
C ARG A 354 31.81 -17.84 6.84
N TYR A 355 32.19 -19.08 6.52
CA TYR A 355 33.50 -19.67 6.76
C TYR A 355 34.31 -19.67 5.46
N TYR A 356 35.62 -19.46 5.58
CA TYR A 356 36.56 -19.38 4.45
C TYR A 356 37.85 -20.14 4.73
N GLY A 357 38.43 -20.74 3.70
CA GLY A 357 39.74 -21.41 3.78
C GLY A 357 40.94 -20.46 3.71
N ASP A 358 40.74 -19.21 3.29
CA ASP A 358 41.79 -18.25 2.96
C ASP A 358 41.54 -16.85 3.54
N GLU A 359 42.62 -16.10 3.75
CA GLU A 359 42.59 -14.71 4.26
C GLU A 359 41.96 -13.72 3.28
N ALA A 360 42.00 -14.01 1.97
CA ALA A 360 41.39 -13.17 0.93
C ALA A 360 39.88 -13.41 0.78
N LEU A 361 39.29 -14.32 1.56
CA LEU A 361 37.86 -14.65 1.59
C LEU A 361 37.30 -15.09 0.23
N THR A 362 38.11 -15.82 -0.55
CA THR A 362 37.76 -16.32 -1.88
C THR A 362 37.27 -17.76 -1.87
N GLN A 363 37.73 -18.58 -0.92
CA GLN A 363 37.42 -19.99 -0.78
C GLN A 363 36.35 -20.20 0.30
N VAL A 364 35.09 -19.92 -0.04
CA VAL A 364 33.95 -20.23 0.84
C VAL A 364 33.92 -21.72 1.14
N ILE A 365 33.81 -22.07 2.42
CA ILE A 365 33.62 -23.45 2.91
C ILE A 365 32.40 -23.50 3.85
N SER A 366 31.87 -24.70 4.09
CA SER A 366 30.87 -24.94 5.14
C SER A 366 31.54 -25.18 6.50
N GLN A 367 30.79 -25.06 7.59
CA GLN A 367 31.33 -25.33 8.93
C GLN A 367 31.79 -26.78 9.06
N GLU A 368 31.05 -27.73 8.48
CA GLU A 368 31.34 -29.17 8.51
C GLU A 368 32.68 -29.50 7.83
N GLN A 369 33.08 -28.75 6.80
CA GLN A 369 34.38 -28.92 6.14
C GLN A 369 35.57 -28.53 7.04
N THR A 370 35.34 -27.77 8.11
CA THR A 370 36.37 -27.48 9.12
C THR A 370 36.53 -28.62 10.12
N VAL A 371 35.50 -29.45 10.34
CA VAL A 371 35.43 -30.37 11.48
C VAL A 371 36.32 -31.59 11.28
N LEU A 372 37.22 -31.82 12.23
CA LEU A 372 37.98 -33.05 12.34
C LEU A 372 37.25 -34.00 13.29
N ALA A 373 36.76 -35.13 12.78
CA ALA A 373 36.14 -36.16 13.61
C ALA A 373 37.07 -36.62 14.75
N ALA A 374 36.49 -37.02 15.88
CA ALA A 374 37.26 -37.62 16.97
C ALA A 374 37.99 -38.88 16.45
N LEU A 375 39.24 -39.06 16.85
CA LEU A 375 40.11 -40.14 16.36
C LEU A 375 39.62 -41.54 16.76
N GLY A 376 38.69 -41.62 17.71
CA GLY A 376 38.24 -42.86 18.34
C GLY A 376 39.33 -43.49 19.21
N HIS A 377 39.05 -44.70 19.70
CA HIS A 377 40.04 -45.54 20.36
C HIS A 377 40.45 -46.67 19.43
N SER A 378 41.76 -46.88 19.30
CA SER A 378 42.34 -48.05 18.61
C SER A 378 42.78 -49.06 19.67
N PRO A 379 41.97 -50.09 20.00
CA PRO A 379 42.24 -51.02 21.09
C PRO A 379 43.36 -52.00 20.74
N GLU A 380 44.33 -52.13 21.64
CA GLU A 380 45.32 -53.19 21.68
C GLU A 380 45.11 -54.03 22.93
N LYS A 381 44.78 -55.31 22.76
CA LYS A 381 44.57 -56.24 23.86
C LYS A 381 45.92 -56.68 24.46
N VAL A 382 46.05 -56.57 25.77
CA VAL A 382 47.13 -57.17 26.56
C VAL A 382 46.57 -58.41 27.26
N GLU A 383 47.17 -59.57 26.99
CA GLU A 383 46.76 -60.83 27.60
C GLU A 383 47.11 -60.90 29.09
N ALA A 384 46.36 -61.72 29.84
CA ALA A 384 46.59 -61.94 31.25
C ALA A 384 47.92 -62.67 31.49
N LYS A 385 48.78 -62.12 32.36
CA LYS A 385 49.98 -62.79 32.87
C LYS A 385 49.73 -63.23 34.31
N ALA A 386 49.91 -64.52 34.62
CA ALA A 386 49.83 -64.98 36.00
C ALA A 386 50.98 -64.37 36.85
N PRO A 387 50.72 -63.93 38.09
CA PRO A 387 51.79 -63.54 39.02
C PRO A 387 52.65 -64.75 39.40
N THR A 388 53.90 -64.50 39.76
CA THR A 388 54.84 -65.50 40.29
C THR A 388 55.19 -65.18 41.75
N ALA A 389 56.06 -65.96 42.38
CA ALA A 389 56.53 -65.67 43.73
C ALA A 389 57.25 -64.31 43.85
N THR A 390 57.85 -63.81 42.77
CA THR A 390 58.69 -62.60 42.74
C THR A 390 58.22 -61.53 41.74
N GLU A 391 57.42 -61.88 40.73
CA GLU A 391 56.90 -60.93 39.74
C GLU A 391 55.39 -60.73 39.87
N ALA A 392 54.95 -59.48 39.74
CA ALA A 392 53.54 -59.17 39.56
C ALA A 392 53.01 -59.67 38.20
N GLY A 393 51.75 -60.06 38.19
CA GLY A 393 50.99 -60.42 37.00
C GLY A 393 50.02 -59.31 36.57
N ASN A 394 49.13 -59.63 35.63
CA ASN A 394 48.04 -58.76 35.23
C ASN A 394 46.81 -59.56 34.77
N ILE A 395 45.61 -58.99 34.95
CA ILE A 395 44.41 -59.44 34.22
C ILE A 395 44.53 -59.08 32.74
N ALA A 396 43.67 -59.65 31.88
CA ALA A 396 43.54 -59.19 30.51
C ALA A 396 42.90 -57.80 30.48
N TYR A 397 43.40 -56.90 29.64
CA TYR A 397 42.88 -55.54 29.46
C TYR A 397 43.11 -55.03 28.04
N TRP A 398 42.48 -53.92 27.68
CA TRP A 398 42.72 -53.24 26.40
C TRP A 398 43.41 -51.91 26.67
N LYS A 399 44.32 -51.51 25.78
CA LYS A 399 45.01 -50.23 25.82
C LYS A 399 44.79 -49.50 24.50
N CYS A 400 44.38 -48.24 24.54
CA CYS A 400 44.30 -47.46 23.31
C CYS A 400 45.71 -47.08 22.84
N ARG A 401 46.05 -47.39 21.59
CA ARG A 401 47.35 -47.03 20.99
C ARG A 401 47.58 -45.52 20.93
N GLU A 402 46.56 -44.76 20.52
CA GLU A 402 46.66 -43.30 20.31
C GLU A 402 46.86 -42.49 21.61
N CYS A 403 46.08 -42.77 22.66
CA CYS A 403 46.10 -41.97 23.91
C CYS A 403 46.67 -42.71 25.14
N GLY A 404 47.10 -43.96 24.99
CA GLY A 404 47.74 -44.75 26.06
C GLY A 404 46.82 -45.19 27.21
N LYS A 405 45.57 -44.71 27.27
CA LYS A 405 44.54 -45.09 28.26
C LYS A 405 44.25 -46.60 28.26
N VAL A 406 43.82 -47.11 29.40
CA VAL A 406 43.55 -48.54 29.65
C VAL A 406 42.06 -48.73 29.91
N PHE A 407 41.50 -49.84 29.43
CA PHE A 407 40.07 -50.14 29.42
C PHE A 407 39.81 -51.59 29.83
N SER A 408 38.68 -51.84 30.49
CA SER A 408 38.21 -53.20 30.83
C SER A 408 37.38 -53.86 29.72
N ASP A 409 37.22 -53.21 28.57
CA ASP A 409 36.44 -53.68 27.43
C ASP A 409 37.08 -53.32 26.07
N GLU A 410 36.83 -54.15 25.06
CA GLU A 410 37.37 -53.98 23.71
C GLU A 410 36.83 -52.72 23.00
N ALA A 411 35.60 -52.32 23.30
CA ALA A 411 34.99 -51.10 22.75
C ALA A 411 35.53 -49.82 23.41
N CYS A 412 36.43 -49.92 24.39
CA CYS A 412 37.03 -48.80 25.12
C CYS A 412 35.99 -47.85 25.75
N THR A 413 34.92 -48.41 26.32
CA THR A 413 33.84 -47.65 26.98
C THR A 413 34.03 -47.53 28.50
N GLN A 414 34.82 -48.42 29.12
CA GLN A 414 35.08 -48.49 30.56
C GLN A 414 36.57 -48.24 30.84
N GLU A 415 36.95 -46.97 30.98
CA GLU A 415 38.33 -46.58 31.32
C GLU A 415 38.70 -46.98 32.75
N ILE A 416 39.87 -47.58 32.92
CA ILE A 416 40.43 -48.02 34.20
C ILE A 416 41.88 -47.54 34.36
N ALA A 417 42.33 -47.36 35.59
CA ALA A 417 43.75 -47.07 35.86
C ALA A 417 44.59 -48.34 35.67
N LEU A 418 45.80 -48.22 35.10
CA LEU A 418 46.72 -49.35 34.89
C LEU A 418 47.02 -50.12 36.20
N ALA A 419 47.04 -49.43 37.35
CA ALA A 419 47.21 -50.07 38.65
C ALA A 419 46.08 -51.06 39.01
N GLN A 420 44.88 -50.90 38.45
CA GLN A 420 43.75 -51.83 38.66
C GLN A 420 43.86 -53.11 37.83
N THR A 421 44.79 -53.18 36.86
CA THR A 421 45.02 -54.42 36.09
C THR A 421 46.11 -55.30 36.69
N VAL A 422 46.92 -54.77 37.62
CA VAL A 422 48.06 -55.47 38.23
C VAL A 422 47.60 -56.48 39.28
N LEU A 423 48.12 -57.71 39.19
CA LEU A 423 47.96 -58.75 40.20
C LEU A 423 49.26 -58.84 41.02
N PRO A 424 49.23 -58.74 42.36
CA PRO A 424 50.44 -58.80 43.18
C PRO A 424 51.14 -60.17 43.07
N ALA A 425 52.46 -60.18 43.28
CA ALA A 425 53.25 -61.41 43.38
C ALA A 425 52.72 -62.32 44.51
N THR A 426 52.79 -63.63 44.33
CA THR A 426 52.22 -64.61 45.27
C THR A 426 53.03 -64.79 46.55
N GLY A 427 54.29 -64.34 46.55
CA GLY A 427 55.26 -64.57 47.63
C GLY A 427 55.77 -66.01 47.71
N GLU A 428 56.75 -66.23 48.58
CA GLU A 428 57.19 -67.57 49.00
C GLU A 428 56.32 -68.08 50.17
N PRO A 429 56.04 -69.40 50.26
CA PRO A 429 55.30 -69.97 51.38
C PRO A 429 56.13 -69.92 52.66
N ALA A 430 55.58 -69.30 53.71
CA ALA A 430 56.27 -69.15 54.99
C ALA A 430 56.59 -70.52 55.65
N PRO A 431 57.79 -70.71 56.22
CA PRO A 431 58.17 -71.96 56.88
C PRO A 431 57.40 -72.18 58.19
N SER A 432 56.96 -73.42 58.41
CA SER A 432 56.15 -73.81 59.58
C SER A 432 57.00 -73.98 60.85
N PRO A 433 56.61 -73.38 62.00
CA PRO A 433 57.32 -73.51 63.28
C PRO A 433 56.78 -74.67 64.15
N SER A 434 57.64 -75.27 64.98
CA SER A 434 57.24 -76.31 65.94
C SER A 434 57.95 -76.20 67.30
N ALA A 435 57.14 -76.30 68.37
CA ALA A 435 57.44 -76.68 69.77
C ALA A 435 58.65 -76.01 70.51
N GLN A 436 58.45 -75.11 71.51
CA GLN A 436 58.05 -75.34 72.93
C GLN A 436 59.23 -75.66 73.90
N PRO A 437 59.10 -75.59 75.27
CA PRO A 437 57.98 -75.11 76.14
C PRO A 437 58.41 -74.21 77.35
N SER A 438 57.47 -74.00 78.28
CA SER A 438 57.57 -73.65 79.74
C SER A 438 57.34 -72.16 80.15
N ALA A 439 56.56 -71.83 81.20
CA ALA A 439 55.59 -72.63 81.99
C ALA A 439 54.48 -71.79 82.69
N GLN A 440 53.36 -72.48 82.97
CA GLN A 440 52.20 -72.28 83.88
C GLN A 440 52.06 -71.03 84.80
N VAL A 441 50.81 -70.55 84.94
CA VAL A 441 49.93 -70.63 86.14
C VAL A 441 48.48 -70.18 85.76
N GLU A 442 47.45 -70.48 86.57
CA GLU A 442 46.02 -70.51 86.18
C GLU A 442 45.06 -69.84 87.23
N ILE A 443 43.75 -69.78 86.91
CA ILE A 443 42.55 -69.57 87.78
C ILE A 443 41.94 -68.15 87.87
N ALA A 444 41.09 -67.85 86.88
CA ALA A 444 39.62 -67.58 86.96
C ALA A 444 38.94 -66.47 87.84
N ALA A 445 37.84 -65.96 87.26
CA ALA A 445 36.53 -65.58 87.86
C ALA A 445 36.15 -64.09 88.16
N SER A 446 35.44 -63.48 87.20
CA SER A 446 34.20 -62.67 87.33
C SER A 446 34.05 -61.52 88.35
N ALA A 447 33.87 -60.28 87.83
CA ALA A 447 32.72 -59.40 88.14
C ALA A 447 32.60 -58.21 87.16
N THR A 448 31.37 -57.79 86.86
CA THR A 448 30.95 -56.52 86.20
C THR A 448 30.31 -55.58 87.25
N PRO A 449 29.96 -54.27 87.04
CA PRO A 449 29.50 -53.66 85.76
C PRO A 449 29.76 -52.13 85.49
N GLN A 450 29.29 -51.67 84.31
CA GLN A 450 28.93 -50.28 83.91
C GLN A 450 30.03 -49.17 83.90
N THR A 451 29.97 -48.09 83.11
CA THR A 451 29.07 -47.62 82.00
C THR A 451 29.97 -47.00 80.90
N GLY A 452 29.58 -46.78 79.63
CA GLY A 452 28.56 -45.83 79.13
C GLY A 452 29.03 -44.37 79.29
N ASP A 453 28.93 -43.43 78.35
CA ASP A 453 28.36 -43.34 76.98
C ASP A 453 29.25 -42.26 76.24
N ASP A 454 29.19 -41.83 74.96
CA ASP A 454 28.29 -41.93 73.79
C ASP A 454 29.04 -41.36 72.54
N ARG A 455 28.58 -41.25 71.28
CA ARG A 455 27.67 -41.93 70.31
C ARG A 455 28.09 -41.37 68.91
N GLY A 456 27.81 -41.93 67.73
CA GLY A 456 27.04 -43.13 67.36
C GLY A 456 25.82 -42.78 66.50
N GLY A 457 25.92 -42.88 65.16
CA GLY A 457 24.82 -42.65 64.21
C GLY A 457 25.18 -42.99 62.76
N MET A 458 24.38 -43.86 62.11
CA MET A 458 24.73 -44.54 60.86
C MET A 458 23.53 -44.61 59.86
N LEU A 459 23.85 -44.65 58.57
CA LEU A 459 23.12 -45.28 57.43
C LEU A 459 21.63 -44.89 57.07
N TRP A 460 21.50 -44.29 55.87
CA TRP A 460 20.63 -44.70 54.72
C TRP A 460 19.10 -44.42 54.57
N ILE A 461 18.74 -44.29 53.27
CA ILE A 461 17.42 -44.36 52.56
C ILE A 461 16.37 -43.26 52.86
N GLY A 462 15.94 -42.54 51.81
CA GLY A 462 14.91 -41.48 51.88
C GLY A 462 14.48 -40.88 50.52
N VAL A 463 13.90 -41.72 49.66
CA VAL A 463 13.18 -41.44 48.38
C VAL A 463 12.99 -39.98 47.90
N MET A 464 13.55 -39.70 46.71
CA MET A 464 13.06 -38.89 45.56
C MET A 464 11.91 -37.85 45.65
N LEU A 465 12.11 -36.77 44.86
CA LEU A 465 11.19 -36.06 43.93
C LEU A 465 10.57 -34.67 44.27
N LEU A 466 10.64 -33.82 43.23
CA LEU A 466 9.78 -32.67 42.83
C LEU A 466 9.89 -31.28 43.51
N ALA A 467 10.62 -30.39 42.81
CA ALA A 467 10.14 -29.14 42.17
C ALA A 467 9.53 -27.96 43.00
N GLY A 468 9.95 -26.73 42.66
CA GLY A 468 9.26 -25.48 43.05
C GLY A 468 10.10 -24.20 42.91
N ALA A 469 9.68 -23.27 42.03
CA ALA A 469 10.36 -22.01 41.68
C ALA A 469 10.54 -20.99 42.83
N GLY A 470 11.49 -20.01 42.71
CA GLY A 470 11.82 -19.09 43.82
C GLY A 470 12.58 -17.76 43.56
N ILE A 471 12.58 -17.19 42.35
CA ILE A 471 12.65 -15.74 42.01
C ILE A 471 13.49 -14.73 42.89
N VAL A 472 14.61 -14.25 42.30
CA VAL A 472 15.06 -12.82 42.18
C VAL A 472 15.73 -12.03 43.35
N ALA A 473 16.69 -11.18 42.93
CA ALA A 473 17.35 -10.01 43.56
C ALA A 473 18.47 -10.24 44.61
N GLY A 474 19.55 -9.41 44.66
CA GLY A 474 20.02 -8.43 43.67
C GLY A 474 20.75 -7.18 44.23
N THR A 475 22.04 -7.00 43.89
CA THR A 475 22.81 -5.72 43.98
C THR A 475 23.90 -5.75 42.88
N LEU A 476 24.12 -4.78 41.99
CA LEU A 476 24.31 -3.31 42.04
C LEU A 476 25.65 -2.81 42.64
N LEU A 477 26.67 -2.66 41.77
CA LEU A 477 27.76 -1.66 41.85
C LEU A 477 28.43 -1.52 40.44
N ARG A 478 29.09 -0.42 40.02
CA ARG A 478 28.62 0.98 39.81
C ARG A 478 29.71 1.81 39.07
N GLY A 479 29.38 2.46 37.95
CA GLY A 479 30.19 3.52 37.30
C GLY A 479 30.99 3.09 36.05
N LYS A 480 31.45 4.00 35.18
CA LYS A 480 31.25 5.47 35.11
C LYS A 480 31.44 5.99 33.66
N GLU A 481 31.02 7.23 33.41
CA GLU A 481 31.12 8.04 32.17
C GLU A 481 32.54 8.07 31.52
N ARG A 482 32.80 8.51 30.25
CA ARG A 482 32.21 9.62 29.46
C ARG A 482 32.27 9.44 27.93
N LYS A 483 31.37 10.14 27.22
CA LYS A 483 31.58 10.65 25.84
C LYS A 483 32.02 12.13 25.88
N VAL A 484 32.75 12.57 24.85
CA VAL A 484 32.92 13.99 24.48
C VAL A 484 32.85 14.06 22.95
N ASN A 485 32.03 14.95 22.40
CA ASN A 485 32.01 15.24 20.96
C ASN A 485 33.00 16.36 20.63
N LYS A 486 33.51 16.34 19.40
CA LYS A 486 33.57 17.54 18.55
C LYS A 486 33.19 17.16 17.12
#